data_AF-A0AAV2LA97-F1
#
_entry.id   AF-A0AAV2LA97-F1
#
_cell.length_a   1.000
_cell.length_b   1.000
_cell.length_c   1.000
_cell.angle_alpha   90.00
_cell.angle_beta   90.00
_cell.angle_gamma   90.00
#
_symmetry.space_group_name_H-M   'P 1'
#
loop_
_entity.id
_entity.type
_entity.pdbx_description
1 polymer ?
#
loop_
_entity_poly.entity_id
_entity_poly.type
_entity_poly.pdbx_seq_one_letter_code
_entity_poly.pdbx_strand_id
1 'polypeptide(L)'
;MAASRLPALPQSFAPTTESVFSDLSGFHSMDSNVPGLSKVILNKLNMKDYGEYRAAVEGKPKGISFRTYKEMFQKMEETFKFCTGCNKLPEQLSQGQSLKRCIKCLNVYYCTKECQRNNWPLHKKVCKTLRLVAIDRLVEWLMFLGEE
;
A
#
# COMPACT_ATOMS: atom_id res chain seq x y z
N MET A 1 -39.07 -0.18 1.63
CA MET A 1 -37.75 -0.83 1.68
C MET A 1 -37.50 -1.48 0.34
N ALA A 2 -36.53 -0.99 -0.44
CA ALA A 2 -36.12 -1.62 -1.69
C ALA A 2 -34.61 -1.83 -1.62
N ALA A 3 -34.20 -3.11 -1.52
CA ALA A 3 -32.81 -3.50 -1.58
C ALA A 3 -32.37 -3.49 -3.05
N SER A 4 -31.54 -2.52 -3.42
CA SER A 4 -30.93 -2.44 -4.74
C SER A 4 -29.91 -3.57 -4.91
N ARG A 5 -30.24 -4.58 -5.74
CA ARG A 5 -29.30 -5.64 -6.13
C ARG A 5 -28.26 -5.05 -7.09
N LEU A 6 -26.98 -5.19 -6.75
CA LEU A 6 -25.87 -4.88 -7.65
C LEU A 6 -25.81 -5.89 -8.81
N PRO A 7 -25.44 -5.47 -10.03
CA PRO A 7 -25.34 -6.39 -11.16
C PRO A 7 -24.19 -7.38 -10.99
N ALA A 8 -24.44 -8.64 -11.33
CA ALA A 8 -23.42 -9.69 -11.33
C ALA A 8 -22.42 -9.47 -12.49
N LEU A 9 -21.12 -9.59 -12.19
CA LEU A 9 -20.04 -9.40 -13.16
C LEU A 9 -19.98 -10.56 -14.20
N PRO A 10 -19.46 -10.30 -15.41
CA PRO A 10 -19.38 -11.28 -16.50
C PRO A 10 -18.64 -12.59 -16.12
N GLN A 11 -19.03 -13.71 -16.73
CA GLN A 11 -18.51 -15.05 -16.38
C GLN A 11 -17.01 -15.29 -16.63
N SER A 12 -16.31 -14.39 -17.33
CA SER A 12 -14.84 -14.42 -17.44
C SER A 12 -14.11 -14.14 -16.13
N PHE A 13 -14.84 -13.72 -15.08
CA PHE A 13 -14.33 -13.41 -13.75
C PHE A 13 -14.60 -14.50 -12.71
N ALA A 14 -15.11 -15.68 -13.11
CA ALA A 14 -15.28 -16.79 -12.18
C ALA A 14 -13.91 -17.39 -11.81
N PRO A 15 -13.50 -17.39 -10.54
CA PRO A 15 -12.19 -17.88 -10.14
C PRO A 15 -12.14 -19.40 -10.25
N THR A 16 -11.26 -19.92 -11.10
CA THR A 16 -10.89 -21.35 -11.08
C THR A 16 -9.90 -21.60 -9.94
N THR A 17 -10.01 -22.78 -9.35
CA THR A 17 -9.38 -23.16 -8.09
C THR A 17 -7.85 -23.35 -8.14
N GLU A 18 -7.20 -22.99 -9.25
CA GLU A 18 -5.74 -23.11 -9.42
C GLU A 18 -4.96 -21.79 -9.42
N SER A 19 -5.61 -20.62 -9.41
CA SER A 19 -4.89 -19.36 -9.19
C SER A 19 -4.88 -19.01 -7.70
N VAL A 20 -3.74 -19.19 -7.04
CA VAL A 20 -3.41 -18.76 -5.68
C VAL A 20 -4.08 -17.43 -5.35
N PHE A 21 -5.18 -17.45 -4.58
CA PHE A 21 -6.02 -16.29 -4.21
C PHE A 21 -6.30 -15.34 -5.38
N SER A 22 -7.50 -15.41 -6.00
CA SER A 22 -7.89 -14.45 -7.04
C SER A 22 -7.53 -13.03 -6.61
N ASP A 23 -6.49 -12.44 -7.20
CA ASP A 23 -5.85 -11.23 -6.65
C ASP A 23 -6.78 -10.03 -6.52
N LEU A 24 -7.92 -10.06 -7.23
CA LEU A 24 -9.04 -9.14 -7.06
C LEU A 24 -9.56 -9.17 -5.60
N SER A 25 -9.66 -10.35 -5.00
CA SER A 25 -9.96 -10.58 -3.59
C SER A 25 -8.87 -10.01 -2.68
N GLY A 26 -7.60 -10.04 -3.10
CA GLY A 26 -6.50 -9.37 -2.41
C GLY A 26 -6.68 -7.86 -2.38
N PHE A 27 -6.98 -7.24 -3.53
CA PHE A 27 -7.26 -5.81 -3.64
C PHE A 27 -8.52 -5.39 -2.85
N HIS A 28 -9.60 -6.16 -2.95
CA HIS A 28 -10.80 -5.93 -2.14
C HIS A 28 -10.55 -6.08 -0.64
N SER A 29 -9.74 -7.06 -0.23
CA SER A 29 -9.32 -7.24 1.16
C SER A 29 -8.48 -6.05 1.64
N MET A 30 -7.55 -5.56 0.83
CA MET A 30 -6.76 -4.35 1.15
C MET A 30 -7.66 -3.13 1.39
N ASP A 31 -8.62 -2.86 0.50
CA ASP A 31 -9.55 -1.74 0.65
C ASP A 31 -10.51 -1.91 1.83
N SER A 32 -10.92 -3.14 2.12
CA SER A 32 -11.78 -3.40 3.28
C SER A 32 -11.05 -3.11 4.59
N ASN A 33 -9.74 -3.39 4.66
CA ASN A 33 -8.91 -3.10 5.81
C ASN A 33 -8.47 -1.63 5.86
N VAL A 34 -8.13 -1.05 4.72
CA VAL A 34 -7.63 0.32 4.55
C VAL A 34 -8.42 1.02 3.44
N PRO A 35 -9.53 1.68 3.77
CA PRO A 35 -10.44 2.25 2.77
C PRO A 35 -9.76 3.25 1.83
N GLY A 36 -9.67 2.88 0.55
CA GLY A 36 -9.11 3.69 -0.53
C GLY A 36 -7.63 3.41 -0.84
N LEU A 37 -7.02 2.43 -0.18
CA LEU A 37 -5.61 2.08 -0.40
C LEU A 37 -5.34 1.60 -1.83
N SER A 38 -6.27 0.84 -2.43
CA SER A 38 -6.15 0.39 -3.82
C SER A 38 -5.94 1.56 -4.79
N LYS A 39 -6.74 2.62 -4.60
CA LYS A 39 -6.69 3.84 -5.40
C LYS A 39 -5.38 4.58 -5.19
N VAL A 40 -4.86 4.62 -3.97
CA VAL A 40 -3.55 5.21 -3.70
C VAL A 40 -2.46 4.42 -4.41
N ILE A 41 -2.45 3.09 -4.31
CA ILE A 41 -1.47 2.23 -4.99
C ILE A 41 -1.49 2.50 -6.50
N LEU A 42 -2.64 2.41 -7.14
CA LEU A 42 -2.76 2.62 -8.60
C LEU A 42 -2.29 4.01 -9.01
N ASN A 43 -2.74 5.05 -8.31
CA ASN A 43 -2.35 6.43 -8.60
C ASN A 43 -0.84 6.66 -8.44
N LYS A 44 -0.25 6.18 -7.34
CA LYS A 44 1.18 6.37 -7.07
C LYS A 44 2.05 5.57 -8.01
N LEU A 45 1.59 4.42 -8.49
CA LEU A 45 2.32 3.58 -9.44
C LEU A 45 2.03 3.92 -10.92
N ASN A 46 1.29 5.00 -11.19
CA ASN A 46 0.86 5.41 -12.54
C ASN A 46 0.10 4.29 -13.30
N MET A 47 -0.68 3.47 -12.58
CA MET A 47 -1.49 2.39 -13.16
C MET A 47 -2.94 2.82 -13.33
N LYS A 48 -3.56 2.41 -14.43
CA LYS A 48 -4.97 2.73 -14.74
C LYS A 48 -5.94 1.87 -13.93
N ASP A 49 -5.62 0.60 -13.80
CA ASP A 49 -6.51 -0.39 -13.20
C ASP A 49 -5.74 -1.58 -12.62
N TYR A 50 -6.51 -2.46 -12.00
CA TYR A 50 -6.02 -3.68 -11.38
C TYR A 50 -5.34 -4.64 -12.38
N GLY A 51 -5.73 -4.62 -13.66
CA GLY A 51 -5.11 -5.44 -14.71
C GLY A 51 -3.66 -5.04 -14.99
N GLU A 52 -3.37 -3.73 -14.99
CA GLU A 52 -1.99 -3.23 -15.11
C GLU A 52 -1.13 -3.58 -13.89
N TYR A 53 -1.71 -3.50 -12.67
CA TYR A 53 -1.04 -3.94 -11.45
C TYR A 53 -0.66 -5.43 -11.51
N ARG A 54 -1.62 -6.30 -11.86
CA ARG A 54 -1.38 -7.74 -12.00
C ARG A 54 -0.28 -8.02 -13.02
N ALA A 55 -0.38 -7.42 -14.21
CA ALA A 55 0.60 -7.64 -15.27
C ALA A 55 2.02 -7.26 -14.81
N ALA A 56 2.17 -6.18 -14.02
CA ALA A 56 3.45 -5.79 -13.47
C ALA A 56 4.01 -6.78 -12.45
N VAL A 57 3.19 -7.31 -11.55
CA VAL A 57 3.58 -8.34 -10.58
C VAL A 57 4.01 -9.64 -11.28
N GLU A 58 3.39 -9.96 -12.41
CA GLU A 58 3.77 -11.09 -13.28
C GLU A 58 4.99 -10.82 -14.17
N GLY A 59 5.68 -9.69 -13.99
CA GLY A 59 6.89 -9.34 -14.74
C GLY A 59 6.64 -8.80 -16.16
N LYS A 60 5.41 -8.34 -16.46
CA LYS A 60 5.02 -7.71 -17.73
C LYS A 60 4.58 -6.25 -17.50
N PRO A 61 5.45 -5.38 -16.98
CA PRO A 61 5.07 -4.01 -16.66
C PRO A 61 4.66 -3.26 -17.93
N LYS A 62 3.41 -2.76 -17.95
CA LYS A 62 2.94 -1.81 -18.96
C LYS A 62 2.83 -0.44 -18.31
N GLY A 63 3.60 0.53 -18.80
CA GLY A 63 3.43 1.93 -18.39
C GLY A 63 3.98 2.31 -17.01
N ILE A 64 4.62 1.40 -16.26
CA ILE A 64 5.37 1.79 -15.06
C ILE A 64 6.70 2.40 -15.51
N SER A 65 6.69 3.70 -15.72
CA SER A 65 7.90 4.48 -15.97
C SER A 65 7.95 5.62 -14.96
N PHE A 66 8.99 5.63 -14.15
CA PHE A 66 9.35 6.77 -13.31
C PHE A 66 10.48 7.53 -14.00
N ARG A 67 10.54 8.86 -13.83
CA ARG A 67 11.57 9.70 -14.47
C ARG A 67 12.94 9.52 -13.83
N THR A 68 12.94 9.20 -12.53
CA THR A 68 14.16 9.02 -11.73
C THR A 68 13.91 7.92 -10.70
N TYR A 69 14.97 7.26 -10.23
CA TYR A 69 14.89 6.36 -9.08
C TYR A 69 14.32 7.10 -7.86
N LYS A 70 14.73 8.34 -7.61
CA LYS A 70 14.17 9.17 -6.53
C LYS A 70 12.64 9.26 -6.61
N GLU A 71 12.08 9.49 -7.78
CA GLU A 71 10.63 9.51 -7.98
C GLU A 71 10.00 8.13 -7.71
N MET A 72 10.60 7.05 -8.23
CA MET A 72 10.15 5.68 -8.00
C MET A 72 10.07 5.36 -6.50
N PHE A 73 11.15 5.61 -5.75
CA PHE A 73 11.21 5.31 -4.32
C PHE A 73 10.23 6.15 -3.50
N GLN A 74 10.07 7.43 -3.83
CA GLN A 74 9.06 8.28 -3.18
C GLN A 74 7.65 7.76 -3.41
N LYS A 75 7.30 7.44 -4.67
CA LYS A 75 5.97 6.91 -5.02
C LYS A 75 5.72 5.55 -4.38
N MET A 76 6.73 4.68 -4.34
CA MET A 76 6.66 3.39 -3.64
C MET A 76 6.39 3.57 -2.14
N GLU A 77 7.14 4.45 -1.46
CA GLU A 77 6.92 4.74 -0.03
C GLU A 77 5.49 5.25 0.24
N GLU A 78 4.93 6.04 -0.68
CA GLU A 78 3.57 6.55 -0.55
C GLU A 78 2.48 5.46 -0.65
N THR A 79 2.76 4.32 -1.30
CA THR A 79 1.78 3.22 -1.45
C THR A 79 1.42 2.52 -0.14
N PHE A 80 2.24 2.64 0.91
CA PHE A 80 2.00 2.05 2.22
C PHE A 80 1.94 3.08 3.35
N LYS A 81 1.78 4.36 3.00
CA LYS A 81 1.74 5.46 3.97
C LYS A 81 0.33 5.68 4.51
N PHE A 82 -0.08 4.85 5.46
CA PHE A 82 -1.37 4.98 6.18
C PHE A 82 -1.19 4.76 7.67
N CYS A 83 -2.12 5.24 8.49
CA CYS A 83 -2.06 5.04 9.94
C CYS A 83 -2.25 3.56 10.29
N THR A 84 -1.25 2.91 10.88
CA THR A 84 -1.34 1.50 11.31
C THR A 84 -2.29 1.29 12.50
N GLY A 85 -2.66 2.37 13.21
CA GLY A 85 -3.58 2.29 14.35
C GLY A 85 -5.06 2.41 13.97
N CYS A 86 -5.41 3.11 12.89
CA CYS A 86 -6.80 3.38 12.52
C CYS A 86 -7.07 3.34 11.00
N ASN A 87 -6.09 2.90 10.22
CA ASN A 87 -6.14 2.68 8.78
C ASN A 87 -6.51 3.92 7.93
N LYS A 88 -6.39 5.12 8.51
CA LYS A 88 -6.58 6.37 7.77
C LYS A 88 -5.41 6.68 6.85
N LEU A 89 -5.72 7.00 5.61
CA LEU A 89 -4.85 7.58 4.61
C LEU A 89 -4.53 9.06 4.92
N PRO A 90 -3.45 9.64 4.36
CA PRO A 90 -3.10 11.04 4.54
C PRO A 90 -4.23 12.00 4.17
N GLU A 91 -4.96 11.72 3.10
CA GLU A 91 -6.06 12.54 2.59
C GLU A 91 -7.29 12.53 3.51
N GLN A 92 -7.38 11.59 4.44
CA GLN A 92 -8.47 11.44 5.40
C GLN A 92 -8.17 12.11 6.75
N LEU A 93 -7.01 12.77 6.88
CA LEU A 93 -6.63 13.50 8.09
C LEU A 93 -7.20 14.92 8.08
N SER A 94 -7.40 15.49 9.28
CA SER A 94 -7.82 16.88 9.41
C SER A 94 -6.75 17.85 8.89
N GLN A 95 -7.15 19.05 8.46
CA GLN A 95 -6.20 20.06 7.98
C GLN A 95 -5.08 20.31 8.99
N GLY A 96 -3.84 20.34 8.50
CA GLY A 96 -2.63 20.51 9.32
C GLY A 96 -2.13 19.25 10.02
N GLN A 97 -2.85 18.12 9.95
CA GLN A 97 -2.36 16.85 10.46
C GLN A 97 -1.57 16.08 9.39
N SER A 98 -0.54 15.35 9.85
CA SER A 98 0.27 14.48 9.01
C SER A 98 0.62 13.19 9.73
N LEU A 99 0.83 12.12 8.97
CA LEU A 99 1.29 10.84 9.51
C LEU A 99 2.74 10.96 9.98
N LYS A 100 3.01 10.44 11.18
CA LYS A 100 4.35 10.39 11.77
C LYS A 100 4.83 8.95 11.84
N ARG A 101 6.10 8.74 11.48
CA ARG A 101 6.72 7.42 11.56
C ARG A 101 6.97 7.00 13.01
N CYS A 102 6.91 5.70 13.24
CA CYS A 102 7.52 5.12 14.44
C CYS A 102 9.04 5.40 14.41
N ILE A 103 9.55 6.15 15.38
CA ILE A 103 10.97 6.53 15.44
C ILE A 103 11.93 5.33 15.60
N LYS A 104 11.42 4.17 16.03
CA LYS A 104 12.24 2.97 16.27
C LYS A 104 12.46 2.14 15.01
N CYS A 105 11.40 1.92 14.21
CA CYS A 105 11.49 1.08 13.03
C CYS A 105 11.46 1.84 11.71
N LEU A 106 11.00 3.10 11.72
CA LEU A 106 10.86 3.97 10.55
C LEU A 106 9.99 3.40 9.41
N ASN A 107 9.28 2.29 9.65
CA ASN A 107 8.54 1.56 8.63
C ASN A 107 7.02 1.81 8.68
N VAL A 108 6.47 2.03 9.88
CA VAL A 108 5.02 2.22 10.08
C VAL A 108 4.70 3.65 10.48
N TYR A 109 3.45 4.05 10.21
CA TYR A 109 2.97 5.42 10.34
C TYR A 109 1.78 5.51 11.29
N TYR A 110 1.66 6.64 11.99
CA TYR A 110 0.55 6.93 12.90
C TYR A 110 0.10 8.38 12.76
N CYS A 111 -1.22 8.61 12.75
CA CYS A 111 -1.78 9.97 12.73
C CYS A 111 -1.70 10.66 14.10
N THR A 112 -1.72 9.91 15.19
CA THR A 112 -1.65 10.43 16.56
C THR A 112 -0.77 9.56 17.46
N LYS A 113 -0.28 10.15 18.57
CA LYS A 113 0.41 9.39 19.63
C LYS A 113 -0.49 8.32 20.27
N GLU A 114 -1.80 8.56 20.27
CA GLU A 114 -2.79 7.60 20.77
C GLU A 114 -2.90 6.37 19.88
N CYS A 115 -3.00 6.56 18.55
CA CYS A 115 -2.97 5.43 17.60
C CYS A 115 -1.71 4.58 17.76
N GLN A 116 -0.56 5.22 17.98
CA GLN A 116 0.69 4.50 18.26
C GLN A 116 0.62 3.72 19.58
N ARG A 117 0.15 4.35 20.66
CA ARG A 117 0.04 3.72 21.99
C ARG A 117 -0.89 2.52 21.97
N ASN A 118 -2.06 2.65 21.34
CA ASN A 118 -3.06 1.59 21.27
C ASN A 118 -2.57 0.41 20.42
N ASN A 119 -1.82 0.68 19.35
CA ASN A 119 -1.25 -0.35 18.49
C ASN A 119 0.05 -0.99 19.06
N TRP A 120 0.69 -0.36 20.05
CA TRP A 120 1.98 -0.79 20.60
C TRP A 120 2.03 -2.25 21.08
N PRO A 121 1.02 -2.82 21.77
CA PRO A 121 1.07 -4.22 22.21
C PRO A 121 1.27 -5.23 21.07
N LEU A 122 0.73 -4.94 19.88
CA LEU A 122 0.91 -5.73 18.67
C LEU A 122 2.21 -5.33 17.95
N HIS A 123 2.39 -4.03 17.71
CA HIS A 123 3.55 -3.52 16.95
C HIS A 123 4.89 -3.89 17.58
N LYS A 124 5.03 -3.86 18.92
CA LYS A 124 6.30 -4.14 19.61
C LYS A 124 6.89 -5.50 19.27
N LYS A 125 6.04 -6.48 18.93
CA LYS A 125 6.45 -7.84 18.55
C LYS A 125 7.22 -7.86 17.22
N VAL A 126 6.89 -6.95 16.32
CA VAL A 126 7.45 -6.88 14.96
C VAL A 126 8.30 -5.63 14.71
N CYS A 127 8.32 -4.67 15.64
CA CYS A 127 9.02 -3.38 15.49
C CYS A 127 10.49 -3.53 15.08
N LYS A 128 11.22 -4.49 15.69
CA LYS A 128 12.62 -4.76 15.34
C LYS A 128 12.75 -5.31 13.91
N THR A 129 11.93 -6.28 13.53
CA THR A 129 11.92 -6.84 12.17
C THR A 129 11.58 -5.77 11.14
N LEU A 130 10.60 -4.91 11.42
CA LEU A 130 10.21 -3.82 10.55
C LEU A 130 11.34 -2.79 10.37
N ARG A 131 12.25 -2.64 11.33
CA ARG A 131 13.45 -1.79 11.16
C ARG A 131 14.37 -2.34 10.07
N LEU A 132 14.55 -3.66 10.02
CA LEU A 132 15.36 -4.30 8.99
C LEU A 132 14.73 -4.09 7.60
N VAL A 133 13.42 -4.24 7.48
CA VAL A 133 12.70 -3.97 6.22
C VAL A 133 12.87 -2.51 5.77
N ALA A 134 12.84 -1.54 6.70
CA ALA A 134 13.07 -0.14 6.36
C ALA A 134 14.52 0.13 5.91
N ILE A 135 15.49 -0.59 6.47
CA ILE A 135 16.90 -0.51 6.04
C ILE A 135 17.05 -1.11 4.65
N ASP A 136 16.46 -2.28 4.39
CA ASP A 136 16.53 -2.98 3.11
C ASP A 136 16.07 -2.08 1.96
N ARG A 137 14.90 -1.44 2.10
CA ARG A 137 14.40 -0.45 1.12
C ARG A 137 15.31 0.77 0.96
N LEU A 138 15.98 1.20 2.03
CA LEU A 138 16.95 2.31 1.95
C LEU A 138 18.23 1.88 1.24
N VAL A 139 18.69 0.65 1.48
CA VAL A 139 19.86 0.07 0.81
C VAL A 139 19.56 -0.10 -0.68
N GLU A 140 18.40 -0.65 -1.04
CA GLU A 140 17.93 -0.67 -2.43
C GLU A 140 18.04 0.74 -3.04
N TRP A 141 17.49 1.77 -2.37
CA TRP A 141 17.61 3.15 -2.85
C TRP A 141 19.05 3.62 -3.05
N LEU A 142 19.92 3.38 -2.06
CA LEU A 142 21.34 3.78 -2.13
C LEU A 142 22.10 3.04 -3.24
N MET A 143 21.78 1.77 -3.51
CA MET A 143 22.41 1.01 -4.59
C MET A 143 22.06 1.56 -5.97
N PHE A 144 20.84 2.08 -6.16
CA PHE A 144 20.39 2.67 -7.43
C PHE A 144 20.74 4.16 -7.61
N LEU A 145 21.24 4.84 -6.57
CA LEU A 145 21.75 6.22 -6.66
C LEU A 145 23.16 6.32 -7.28
N GLY A 146 23.79 5.19 -7.62
CA GLY A 146 25.09 5.17 -8.30
C GLY A 146 25.06 5.60 -9.78
N GLU A 147 23.86 5.85 -10.34
CA GLU A 147 23.66 6.29 -11.71
C GLU A 147 22.79 7.56 -11.70
N GLU A 148 23.42 8.73 -11.58
CA GLU A 148 22.80 10.05 -11.82
C GLU A 148 22.85 10.43 -13.31
#